data_AF-A0A948RRJ0-F1
#
_entry.id   AF-A0A948RRJ0-F1
#
_cell.length_a   1.000
_cell.length_b   1.000
_cell.length_c   1.000
_cell.angle_alpha   90.00
_cell.angle_beta   90.00
_cell.angle_gamma   90.00
#
_symmetry.space_group_name_H-M   'P 1'
#
loop_
_entity.id
_entity.type
_entity.pdbx_description
1 polymer ?
#
loop_
_entity_poly.entity_id
_entity_poly.type
_entity_poly.pdbx_seq_one_letter_code
_entity_poly.pdbx_strand_id
1 'polypeptide(L)' 'MAKLVVALDEDKLIWLRRIITDGDGEEALAFVKTVLEPKLREAEVPDGSRRTFDRRSPLGRNEGKVG' A
#
# COMPACT_ATOMS: atom_id res chain seq x y z
N MET A 1 13.22 -14.34 8.00
CA MET A 1 11.96 -14.21 7.23
C MET A 1 11.31 -12.90 7.61
N ALA A 2 10.96 -12.04 6.65
CA ALA A 2 10.20 -10.83 6.94
C ALA A 2 8.75 -11.23 7.26
N LYS A 3 8.21 -10.74 8.38
CA LYS A 3 6.81 -10.93 8.74
C LYS A 3 6.01 -9.77 8.17
N LEU A 4 5.11 -10.04 7.24
CA LEU A 4 4.16 -9.06 6.75
C LEU A 4 2.84 -9.17 7.51
N VAL A 5 2.33 -8.03 7.97
CA VAL A 5 1.00 -7.93 8.58
C VAL A 5 0.11 -7.16 7.62
N VAL A 6 -1.00 -7.77 7.23
CA VAL A 6 -1.94 -7.22 6.25
C VAL A 6 -3.28 -6.99 6.92
N ALA A 7 -3.78 -5.75 6.87
CA ALA A 7 -5.11 -5.42 7.34
C ALA A 7 -6.17 -5.78 6.27
N LEU A 8 -7.21 -6.50 6.70
CA LEU A 8 -8.37 -6.83 5.91
C LEU A 8 -9.60 -6.15 6.50
N ASP A 9 -10.43 -5.58 5.64
CA ASP A 9 -11.73 -5.06 6.00
C ASP A 9 -12.72 -6.21 6.27
N GLU A 10 -13.83 -5.91 6.94
CA GLU A 10 -14.83 -6.91 7.36
C GLU A 10 -15.35 -7.77 6.20
N ASP A 11 -15.68 -7.16 5.06
CA ASP A 11 -16.15 -7.88 3.86
C ASP A 11 -15.14 -8.92 3.37
N LYS A 12 -13.85 -8.58 3.41
CA LYS A 12 -12.77 -9.47 2.99
C LYS A 12 -12.57 -10.60 3.99
N LEU A 13 -12.80 -10.36 5.28
CA LEU A 13 -12.77 -11.40 6.31
C LEU A 13 -13.95 -12.36 6.18
N ILE A 14 -15.15 -11.86 5.89
CA ILE A 14 -16.33 -12.68 5.63
C ILE A 14 -16.08 -13.58 4.43
N TRP A 15 -15.52 -13.02 3.34
CA TRP A 15 -15.19 -13.79 2.15
C TRP A 15 -14.16 -14.88 2.43
N LEU A 16 -13.05 -14.55 3.12
CA LEU A 16 -12.05 -15.53 3.51
C LEU A 16 -12.64 -16.65 4.38
N ARG A 17 -13.54 -16.30 5.31
CA ARG A 17 -14.22 -17.29 6.15
C ARG A 17 -15.09 -18.25 5.33
N ARG A 18 -15.77 -17.76 4.29
CA ARG A 18 -16.55 -18.60 3.37
C ARG A 18 -15.67 -19.56 2.60
N ILE A 19 -14.58 -19.08 2.01
CA ILE A 19 -13.58 -19.91 1.31
C ILE A 19 -13.10 -21.06 2.19
N ILE A 20 -12.74 -20.76 3.45
CA ILE A 20 -12.25 -21.77 4.40
C ILE A 20 -13.36 -22.78 4.77
N THR A 21 -14.60 -22.31 4.91
CA THR A 21 -15.74 -23.15 5.30
C THR A 21 -16.17 -24.08 4.16
N ASP A 22 -16.22 -23.54 2.95
CA ASP A 22 -16.75 -24.23 1.77
C ASP A 22 -15.67 -25.05 1.06
N GLY A 23 -14.38 -24.78 1.34
CA GLY A 23 -13.25 -25.48 0.73
C GLY A 23 -13.04 -25.16 -0.74
N ASP A 24 -13.52 -24.01 -1.21
CA ASP A 24 -13.47 -23.61 -2.61
C ASP A 24 -12.07 -23.12 -3.00
N GLY A 25 -11.33 -23.98 -3.69
CA GLY A 25 -9.97 -23.69 -4.15
C GLY A 25 -9.89 -22.64 -5.26
N GLU A 26 -10.94 -22.50 -6.08
CA GLU A 26 -10.98 -21.48 -7.14
C GLU A 26 -11.19 -20.09 -6.52
N GLU A 27 -12.13 -19.97 -5.59
CA GLU A 27 -12.30 -18.72 -4.83
C GLU A 27 -11.07 -18.40 -3.97
N ALA A 28 -10.41 -19.40 -3.38
CA ALA A 28 -9.16 -19.19 -2.65
C ALA A 28 -8.09 -18.54 -3.52
N LEU A 29 -7.91 -19.04 -4.75
CA LEU A 29 -6.96 -18.48 -5.70
C LEU A 29 -7.37 -17.07 -6.13
N ALA A 30 -8.67 -16.84 -6.34
CA ALA A 30 -9.19 -15.51 -6.66
C ALA A 30 -8.94 -14.51 -5.53
N PHE A 31 -9.15 -14.91 -4.27
CA PHE A 31 -8.87 -14.08 -3.10
C PHE A 31 -7.39 -13.70 -3.00
N VAL A 32 -6.48 -14.65 -3.22
CA VAL A 32 -5.04 -14.38 -3.22
C VAL A 32 -4.68 -13.31 -4.26
N LYS A 33 -5.12 -13.48 -5.51
CA LYS A 33 -4.80 -12.56 -6.61
C LYS A 33 -5.42 -11.18 -6.46
N THR A 34 -6.66 -11.12 -5.99
CA THR A 34 -7.43 -9.87 -5.95
C THR A 34 -7.24 -9.08 -4.66
N VAL A 35 -6.97 -9.76 -3.55
CA VAL A 35 -6.89 -9.12 -2.23
C VAL A 35 -5.45 -9.08 -1.70
N LEU A 36 -4.73 -10.21 -1.74
CA LEU A 36 -3.43 -10.31 -1.07
C LEU A 36 -2.28 -9.80 -1.95
N GLU A 37 -2.24 -10.15 -3.24
CA GLU A 37 -1.18 -9.71 -4.16
C GLU A 37 -1.03 -8.17 -4.23
N PRO A 38 -2.08 -7.36 -4.34
CA PRO A 38 -1.94 -5.90 -4.35
C PRO A 38 -1.35 -5.37 -3.04
N LYS A 39 -1.79 -5.90 -1.89
CA LYS A 39 -1.32 -5.49 -0.56
C LYS A 39 0.14 -5.92 -0.31
N LEU A 40 0.53 -7.10 -0.81
CA LEU A 40 1.91 -7.56 -0.82
C LEU A 40 2.79 -6.61 -1.62
N ARG A 41 2.36 -6.30 -2.85
CA ARG A 41 3.10 -5.40 -3.74
C ARG A 41 3.29 -4.02 -3.12
N GLU A 42 2.24 -3.44 -2.52
CA GLU A 42 2.31 -2.17 -1.80
C GLU A 42 3.30 -2.20 -0.64
N ALA A 43 3.36 -3.31 0.10
CA ALA A 43 4.28 -3.47 1.22
C ALA A 43 5.73 -3.74 0.78
N GLU A 44 5.94 -4.29 -0.41
CA GLU A 44 7.26 -4.54 -1.00
C GLU A 44 7.85 -3.29 -1.67
N VAL A 45 7.06 -2.25 -1.96
CA VAL A 45 7.63 -0.96 -2.40
C VAL A 45 8.38 -0.35 -1.22
N PRO A 46 9.72 -0.20 -1.29
CA PRO A 46 10.45 0.44 -0.21
C PRO A 46 9.96 1.89 -0.08
N ASP A 47 9.82 2.33 1.17
CA ASP A 47 9.30 3.62 1.65
C ASP A 47 10.14 4.86 1.20
N GLY A 48 10.81 4.78 0.04
CA GLY A 48 11.67 5.81 -0.54
C GLY A 48 11.03 6.67 -1.63
N SER A 49 9.79 6.38 -2.05
CA SER A 49 9.08 7.15 -3.08
C SER A 49 7.92 7.99 -2.57
N ARG A 50 7.67 8.04 -1.26
CA ARG A 50 6.96 9.17 -0.65
C ARG A 50 7.92 10.36 -0.59
N ARG A 51 8.21 10.96 -1.75
CA ARG A 51 8.63 12.36 -1.79
C ARG A 51 7.51 13.15 -1.14
N THR A 52 7.67 13.47 0.13
CA THR A 52 7.04 14.64 0.72
C THR A 52 7.42 15.79 -0.20
N PHE A 53 6.50 16.18 -1.07
CA PHE A 53 6.60 17.42 -1.80
C PHE A 53 6.43 18.50 -0.72
N ASP A 54 7.55 18.86 -0.08
CA ASP A 54 7.62 19.94 0.87
C ASP A 54 7.23 21.21 0.10
N ARG A 55 5.97 21.60 0.27
CA ARG A 55 5.36 22.75 -0.42
C ARG A 55 5.70 24.05 0.31
N ARG A 56 6.85 24.13 0.98
CA ARG A 56 7.36 25.34 1.62
C ARG A 56 8.79 25.65 1.18
N SER A 57 8.96 25.89 -0.11
CA SER A 57 9.98 26.85 -0.58
C SER A 57 9.30 28.18 -0.85
N PRO A 58 9.21 29.12 0.12
CA PRO A 58 8.85 30.48 -0.21
C PRO A 58 10.06 31.12 -0.91
N LEU A 59 9.90 31.32 -2.22
CA LEU A 59 10.33 32.49 -2.98
C LEU A 59 11.76 33.00 -2.72
N GLY A 60 12.59 32.85 -3.75
CA GLY A 60 13.85 33.58 -3.87
C GLY A 60 13.63 35.08 -3.70
N ARG A 61 14.25 35.65 -2.67
CA ARG A 61 14.40 37.10 -2.51
C ARG A 61 15.74 37.49 -3.12
N ASN A 62 15.64 38.10 -4.29
CA ASN A 62 16.76 38.73 -5.00
C ASN A 62 17.07 40.04 -4.25
N GLU A 63 18.14 40.07 -3.46
CA GLU A 63 18.66 41.34 -2.93
C GLU A 63 19.87 41.75 -3.76
N GLY A 64 19.66 42.81 -4.55
CA GLY A 64 20.68 43.41 -5.38
C GLY A 64 21.86 43.91 -4.56
N LYS A 65 23.06 43.63 -5.05
CA LYS A 65 24.27 44.32 -4.63
C LYS A 65 24.90 44.91 -5.88
N VAL A 66 24.50 46.16 -6.15
CA VAL A 66 25.20 47.03 -7.10
C VAL A 66 26.38 47.60 -6.31
N GLY A 67 27.58 47.26 -6.74
CA GLY A 67 28.84 47.82 -6.28
C GLY A 67 29.67 48.18 -7.49
#